data_AF-A0A317UV85-F1
#
_entry.id   AF-A0A317UV85-F1
#
_cell.length_a   1.000
_cell.length_b   1.000
_cell.length_c   1.000
_cell.angle_alpha   90.00
_cell.angle_beta   90.00
_cell.angle_gamma   90.00
#
_symmetry.space_group_name_H-M   'P 1'
#
loop_
_entity.id
_entity.type
_entity.pdbx_description
1 polymer ?
#
loop_
_entity_poly.entity_id
_entity_poly.type
_entity_poly.pdbx_seq_one_letter_code
_entity_poly.pdbx_strand_id
1 'polypeptide(L)'
;MREEWNRISLYCRTTFHHHDGRRALEPMEFEYNRNNAAQHAAYPPRIRSVLGRAHLALMFFNQCKRLDIPITWNVPIVAYDEEAEIATAISIDGRRFLGDIVIAADGIGSKSHGAVLGHPVRAIGTGYT
;
A
#
# COMPACT_ATOMS: atom_id res chain seq x y z
N MET A 1 6.76 -14.91 11.93
CA MET A 1 5.91 -13.72 11.61
C MET A 1 6.01 -12.64 12.68
N ARG A 2 5.50 -12.85 13.91
CA ARG A 2 5.56 -11.82 14.98
C ARG A 2 6.99 -11.33 15.27
N GLU A 3 7.97 -12.22 15.28
CA GLU A 3 9.37 -11.89 15.51
C GLU A 3 9.99 -11.08 14.35
N GLU A 4 9.82 -11.54 13.11
CA GLU A 4 10.27 -10.80 11.90
C GLU A 4 9.59 -9.43 11.78
N TRP A 5 8.28 -9.40 12.00
CA TRP A 5 7.45 -8.20 12.08
C TRP A 5 7.96 -7.24 13.16
N ASN A 6 8.26 -7.73 14.37
CA ASN A 6 8.83 -6.93 15.46
C ASN A 6 10.23 -6.41 15.13
N ARG A 7 11.09 -7.24 14.52
CA ARG A 7 12.45 -6.86 14.12
C ARG A 7 12.45 -5.70 13.13
N ILE A 8 11.57 -5.75 12.11
CA ILE A 8 11.51 -4.74 11.05
C ILE A 8 10.87 -3.43 11.54
N SER A 9 9.93 -3.52 12.50
CA SER A 9 9.11 -2.37 12.86
C SER A 9 9.51 -1.60 14.12
N LEU A 10 10.37 -2.18 14.97
CA LEU A 10 10.75 -1.60 16.27
C LEU A 10 12.06 -0.82 16.23
N TYR A 11 12.76 -0.78 15.08
CA TYR A 11 14.07 -0.16 14.92
C TYR A 11 14.13 0.87 13.79
N CYS A 12 13.05 1.62 13.54
CA CYS A 12 13.16 2.76 12.62
C CYS A 12 13.65 4.00 13.39
N ARG A 13 14.88 4.42 13.12
CA ARG A 13 15.37 5.76 13.49
C ARG A 13 14.90 6.72 12.41
N THR A 14 13.94 7.59 12.73
CA THR A 14 13.50 8.64 11.81
C THR A 14 14.46 9.82 11.90
N THR A 15 14.99 10.27 10.77
CA THR A 15 15.80 11.49 10.68
C THR A 15 15.17 12.44 9.67
N PHE A 16 15.16 13.73 9.98
CA PHE A 16 14.68 14.76 9.07
C PHE A 16 15.89 15.51 8.51
N HIS A 17 15.91 15.70 7.20
CA HIS A 17 16.99 16.37 6.48
C HIS A 17 16.41 17.50 5.63
N HIS A 18 17.14 18.60 5.52
CA HIS A 18 16.87 19.63 4.53
C HIS A 18 17.15 19.08 3.12
N HIS A 19 16.70 19.80 2.09
CA HIS A 19 16.93 19.39 0.69
C HIS A 19 18.42 19.28 0.31
N ASP A 20 19.30 19.98 1.02
CA ASP A 20 20.75 19.91 0.87
C ASP A 20 21.40 18.71 1.59
N GLY A 21 20.60 17.85 2.21
CA GLY A 21 21.07 16.68 2.96
C GLY A 21 21.57 16.99 4.38
N ARG A 22 21.66 18.27 4.78
CA ARG A 22 21.99 18.64 6.16
C ARG A 22 20.88 18.20 7.09
N ARG A 23 21.25 17.64 8.24
CA ARG A 23 20.29 17.18 9.25
C ARG A 23 19.50 18.37 9.80
N ALA A 24 18.17 18.29 9.69
CA ALA A 24 17.24 19.34 10.13
C ALA A 24 16.88 19.17 11.62
N LEU A 25 16.79 17.93 12.09
CA LEU A 25 16.52 17.60 13.50
C LEU A 25 17.42 16.45 13.92
N GLU A 26 18.00 16.56 15.12
CA GLU A 26 18.66 15.41 15.72
C GLU A 26 17.65 14.28 15.95
N PRO A 27 18.09 13.01 15.90
CA PRO A 27 17.16 11.90 16.05
C PRO A 27 16.49 11.94 17.43
N MET A 28 15.17 12.02 17.42
CA MET A 28 14.36 12.11 18.63
C MET A 28 13.64 10.80 18.88
N GLU A 29 13.47 10.48 20.16
CA GLU A 29 12.59 9.41 20.62
C GLU A 29 11.12 9.82 20.44
N PHE A 30 10.23 8.87 20.16
CA PHE A 30 8.80 9.16 20.05
C PHE A 30 8.26 9.74 21.34
N GLU A 31 7.40 10.76 21.25
CA GLU A 31 6.90 11.49 22.41
C GLU A 31 6.24 10.59 23.45
N TYR A 32 5.49 9.57 23.01
CA TYR A 32 4.83 8.59 23.87
C TYR A 32 5.77 7.58 24.56
N ASN A 33 7.07 7.62 24.28
CA ASN A 33 8.11 6.85 24.98
C ASN A 33 8.82 7.68 26.07
N ARG A 34 8.50 8.97 26.25
CA ARG A 34 9.13 9.81 27.27
C ARG A 34 8.68 9.39 28.67
N ASN A 35 9.58 9.51 29.65
CA ASN A 35 9.34 9.11 31.06
C ASN A 35 8.12 9.80 31.72
N ASN A 36 7.69 10.95 31.20
CA ASN A 36 6.58 11.75 31.70
C ASN A 36 5.38 11.81 30.75
N ALA A 37 5.39 11.05 29.66
CA ALA A 37 4.23 10.95 28.78
C ALA A 37 3.15 10.09 29.43
N ALA A 38 1.87 10.46 29.21
CA ALA A 38 0.77 9.58 29.57
C ALA A 38 0.94 8.23 28.84
N GLN A 39 0.73 7.13 29.55
CA GLN A 39 0.90 5.80 28.99
C GLN A 39 -0.06 5.62 27.81
N HIS A 40 0.50 5.44 26.61
CA HIS A 40 -0.31 5.24 25.41
C HIS A 40 -1.20 4.00 25.58
N ALA A 41 -2.42 4.03 25.08
CA ALA A 41 -3.36 2.90 25.10
C ALA A 41 -2.83 1.61 24.42
N ALA A 42 -1.68 1.70 23.74
CA ALA A 42 -1.02 0.61 23.02
C ALA A 42 0.29 0.18 23.71
N TYR A 43 0.47 0.52 24.99
CA TYR A 43 1.68 0.20 25.75
C TYR A 43 1.84 -1.32 25.99
N PRO A 44 3.07 -1.87 25.90
CA PRO A 44 4.29 -1.21 25.42
C PRO A 44 4.15 -0.89 23.92
N PRO A 45 4.53 0.33 23.47
CA PRO A 45 4.14 0.88 22.19
C PRO A 45 4.41 -0.09 21.05
N ARG A 46 3.33 -0.62 20.47
CA ARG A 46 3.36 -1.41 19.23
C ARG A 46 3.03 -0.57 18.01
N ILE A 47 3.29 0.73 18.08
CA ILE A 47 2.98 1.67 17.00
C ILE A 47 4.22 1.80 16.11
N ARG A 48 4.06 1.26 14.90
CA ARG A 48 5.12 1.00 13.92
C ARG A 48 5.08 2.13 12.91
N SER A 49 6.03 3.05 12.99
CA SER A 49 5.83 4.38 12.41
C SER A 49 6.28 4.49 10.95
N VAL A 50 7.24 3.69 10.47
CA VAL A 50 7.62 3.71 9.05
C VAL A 50 8.12 2.34 8.60
N LEU A 51 7.25 1.53 8.01
CA LEU A 51 7.68 0.38 7.22
C LEU A 51 7.94 0.85 5.79
N GLY A 52 9.13 0.56 5.25
CA GLY A 52 9.39 0.79 3.83
C GLY A 52 8.34 0.06 2.99
N ARG A 53 7.73 0.75 2.02
CA ARG A 53 6.61 0.21 1.19
C ARG A 53 6.91 -1.20 0.66
N ALA A 54 8.15 -1.43 0.20
CA ALA A 54 8.60 -2.73 -0.30
C ALA A 54 8.57 -3.84 0.78
N HIS A 55 9.03 -3.55 2.00
CA HIS A 55 9.03 -4.52 3.10
C HIS A 55 7.61 -4.87 3.54
N LEU A 56 6.70 -3.88 3.57
CA LEU A 56 5.30 -4.11 3.88
C LEU A 56 4.62 -4.96 2.80
N ALA A 57 4.84 -4.64 1.52
CA ALA A 57 4.32 -5.41 0.40
C ALA A 57 4.84 -6.87 0.41
N LEU A 58 6.13 -7.08 0.67
CA LEU A 58 6.71 -8.41 0.78
C LEU A 58 6.07 -9.22 1.93
N MET A 59 5.81 -8.58 3.07
CA MET A 59 5.12 -9.24 4.17
C MET A 59 3.72 -9.70 3.78
N PHE A 60 2.92 -8.85 3.13
CA PHE A 60 1.58 -9.23 2.65
C PHE A 60 1.65 -10.33 1.60
N PHE A 61 2.58 -10.24 0.65
CA PHE A 61 2.80 -11.28 -0.36
C PHE A 61 3.10 -12.64 0.28
N ASN A 62 3.94 -12.67 1.31
CA ASN A 62 4.24 -13.90 2.05
C ASN A 62 3.00 -14.46 2.77
N GLN A 63 2.04 -13.62 3.17
CA GLN A 63 0.74 -14.11 3.68
C GLN A 63 -0.11 -14.72 2.59
N CYS A 64 -0.18 -14.11 1.41
CA CYS A 64 -0.90 -14.69 0.27
C CYS A 64 -0.37 -16.08 -0.08
N LYS A 65 0.96 -16.25 -0.13
CA LYS A 65 1.57 -17.59 -0.35
C LYS A 65 1.21 -18.59 0.73
N ARG A 66 1.26 -18.18 2.01
CA ARG A 66 0.96 -19.07 3.14
C ARG A 66 -0.49 -19.56 3.13
N LEU A 67 -1.39 -18.77 2.57
CA LEU A 67 -2.83 -19.05 2.46
C LEU A 67 -3.21 -19.61 1.09
N ASP A 68 -2.24 -19.95 0.24
CA ASP A 68 -2.45 -20.45 -1.11
C ASP A 68 -3.34 -19.54 -1.99
N ILE A 69 -3.27 -18.23 -1.76
CA ILE A 69 -3.96 -17.23 -2.59
C ILE A 69 -3.18 -17.09 -3.91
N PRO A 70 -3.78 -17.41 -5.06
CA PRO A 70 -3.08 -17.36 -6.35
C PRO A 70 -2.75 -15.92 -6.73
N ILE A 71 -1.51 -15.70 -7.18
CA ILE A 71 -1.04 -14.41 -7.67
C ILE A 71 -0.41 -14.61 -9.04
N THR A 72 -0.94 -13.91 -10.03
CA THR A 72 -0.40 -13.90 -11.39
C THR A 72 0.30 -12.58 -11.65
N TRP A 73 1.61 -12.64 -11.86
CA TRP A 73 2.44 -11.46 -12.14
C TRP A 73 2.44 -11.12 -13.63
N ASN A 74 2.80 -9.88 -13.95
CA ASN A 74 2.96 -9.40 -15.32
C ASN A 74 1.69 -9.56 -16.19
N VAL A 75 0.52 -9.33 -15.60
CA VAL A 75 -0.77 -9.30 -16.30
C VAL A 75 -1.39 -7.91 -16.15
N PRO A 76 -1.04 -6.95 -17.01
CA PRO A 76 -1.64 -5.63 -16.96
C PRO A 76 -3.13 -5.74 -17.33
N ILE A 77 -4.01 -5.38 -16.41
CA ILE A 77 -5.44 -5.23 -16.66
C ILE A 77 -5.71 -3.85 -17.24
N VAL A 78 -6.40 -3.79 -18.38
CA VAL A 78 -6.60 -2.55 -19.16
C VAL A 78 -8.07 -2.16 -19.31
N ALA A 79 -8.99 -3.10 -19.12
CA ALA A 79 -10.42 -2.87 -19.19
C ALA A 79 -11.16 -3.78 -18.21
N TYR A 80 -12.37 -3.37 -17.88
CA TYR A 80 -13.30 -4.08 -17.03
C TYR A 80 -14.67 -4.07 -17.70
N ASP A 81 -15.44 -5.12 -17.46
CA ASP A 81 -16.76 -5.31 -18.04
C ASP A 81 -17.67 -6.02 -17.02
N GLU A 82 -18.97 -5.85 -17.15
CA GLU A 82 -19.96 -6.46 -16.26
C GLU A 82 -21.20 -6.84 -17.07
N GLU A 83 -21.49 -8.13 -17.13
CA GLU A 83 -22.64 -8.69 -17.84
C GLU A 83 -23.49 -9.52 -16.88
N ALA A 84 -24.70 -9.05 -16.60
CA ALA A 84 -25.66 -9.69 -15.71
C ALA A 84 -25.06 -10.03 -14.32
N GLU A 85 -24.68 -11.29 -14.08
CA GLU A 85 -24.16 -11.78 -12.80
C GLU A 85 -22.63 -12.00 -12.82
N ILE A 86 -21.95 -11.60 -13.91
CA ILE A 86 -20.51 -11.86 -14.10
C ILE A 86 -19.76 -10.55 -14.31
N ALA A 87 -18.76 -10.32 -13.45
CA ALA A 87 -17.76 -9.27 -13.63
C ALA A 87 -16.51 -9.83 -14.34
N THR A 88 -15.94 -9.05 -15.26
CA THR A 88 -14.77 -9.44 -16.05
C THR A 88 -13.65 -8.41 -15.96
N ALA A 89 -12.42 -8.86 -15.71
CA ALA A 89 -11.20 -8.09 -15.92
C ALA A 89 -10.51 -8.55 -17.22
N ILE A 90 -10.08 -7.61 -18.04
CA ILE A 90 -9.50 -7.87 -19.37
C ILE A 90 -8.06 -7.38 -19.38
N SER A 91 -7.12 -8.28 -19.65
CA SER A 91 -5.70 -7.94 -19.76
C SER A 91 -5.33 -7.38 -21.13
N ILE A 92 -4.16 -6.74 -21.19
CA ILE A 92 -3.63 -6.12 -22.41
C ILE A 92 -3.43 -7.11 -23.58
N ASP A 93 -3.21 -8.38 -23.28
CA ASP A 93 -3.07 -9.47 -24.25
C ASP A 93 -4.41 -10.17 -24.58
N GLY A 94 -5.53 -9.62 -24.10
CA GLY A 94 -6.87 -10.09 -24.42
C GLY A 94 -7.38 -11.24 -23.54
N ARG A 95 -6.61 -11.73 -22.56
CA ARG A 95 -7.13 -12.72 -21.59
C ARG A 95 -8.26 -12.10 -20.78
N ARG A 96 -9.30 -12.89 -20.53
CA ARG A 96 -10.48 -12.52 -19.75
C ARG A 96 -10.48 -13.30 -18.44
N PHE A 97 -10.62 -12.59 -17.32
CA PHE A 97 -10.73 -13.15 -15.98
C PHE A 97 -12.14 -12.88 -15.47
N LEU A 98 -12.91 -13.94 -15.26
CA LEU A 98 -14.32 -13.88 -14.88
C LEU A 98 -14.45 -14.13 -13.37
N GLY A 99 -15.40 -13.48 -12.74
CA GLY A 99 -15.80 -13.75 -11.35
C GLY A 99 -17.09 -13.05 -10.98
N ASP A 100 -17.62 -13.35 -9.80
CA ASP A 100 -18.83 -12.70 -9.30
C ASP A 100 -18.60 -11.20 -9.05
N ILE A 101 -17.38 -10.84 -8.66
CA ILE A 101 -16.97 -9.46 -8.36
C ILE A 101 -15.53 -9.24 -8.83
N VAL A 102 -15.26 -8.06 -9.39
CA VAL A 102 -13.89 -7.57 -9.62
C VAL A 102 -13.57 -6.42 -8.67
N ILE A 103 -12.51 -6.57 -7.88
CA ILE A 103 -11.99 -5.52 -7.00
C ILE A 103 -10.82 -4.82 -7.69
N ALA A 104 -11.08 -3.66 -8.30
CA ALA A 104 -10.05 -2.84 -8.93
C ALA A 104 -9.26 -2.02 -7.89
N ALA A 105 -8.15 -2.57 -7.41
CA ALA A 105 -7.20 -1.89 -6.50
C ALA A 105 -5.92 -1.42 -7.23
N ASP A 106 -6.08 -0.87 -8.44
CA ASP A 106 -5.01 -0.53 -9.40
C ASP A 106 -4.44 0.91 -9.23
N GLY A 107 -4.95 1.67 -8.26
CA GLY A 107 -4.32 2.92 -7.79
C GLY A 107 -4.51 4.13 -8.70
N ILE A 108 -3.57 5.08 -8.63
CA ILE A 108 -3.64 6.33 -9.40
C ILE A 108 -3.57 6.02 -10.90
N GLY A 109 -4.50 6.59 -11.66
CA GLY A 109 -4.63 6.29 -13.09
C GLY A 109 -5.44 5.02 -13.38
N SER A 110 -6.21 4.54 -12.40
CA SER A 110 -7.09 3.37 -12.47
C SER A 110 -7.87 3.30 -13.79
N LYS A 111 -7.90 2.11 -14.38
CA LYS A 111 -8.68 1.83 -15.60
C LYS A 111 -10.15 1.53 -15.29
N SER A 112 -10.48 1.26 -14.04
CA SER A 112 -11.86 0.99 -13.61
C SER A 112 -12.78 2.20 -13.82
N HIS A 113 -12.24 3.43 -13.83
CA HIS A 113 -12.99 4.63 -14.19
C HIS A 113 -13.71 4.51 -15.53
N GLY A 114 -13.15 3.79 -16.51
CA GLY A 114 -13.83 3.54 -17.78
C GLY A 114 -15.14 2.77 -17.59
N ALA A 115 -15.17 1.78 -16.70
CA ALA A 115 -16.35 0.99 -16.40
C ALA A 115 -17.33 1.73 -15.47
N VAL A 116 -16.85 2.41 -14.42
CA VAL A 116 -17.74 3.02 -13.42
C VAL A 116 -18.16 4.46 -13.72
N LEU A 117 -17.35 5.23 -14.48
CA LEU A 117 -17.63 6.63 -14.84
C LEU A 117 -17.86 6.82 -16.35
N GLY A 118 -17.66 5.77 -17.16
CA GLY A 118 -17.75 5.84 -18.62
C GLY A 118 -16.56 6.53 -19.30
N HIS A 119 -15.59 7.07 -18.55
CA HIS A 119 -14.41 7.71 -19.10
C HIS A 119 -13.21 7.67 -18.13
N PRO A 120 -11.96 7.71 -18.63
CA PRO A 120 -10.79 7.86 -17.77
C PRO A 120 -10.81 9.21 -17.04
N VAL A 121 -10.33 9.22 -15.79
CA VAL A 121 -10.10 10.44 -15.02
C VAL A 121 -8.59 10.72 -14.99
N ARG A 122 -8.20 11.93 -15.38
CA ARG A 122 -6.80 12.38 -15.30
C ARG A 122 -6.61 13.24 -14.06
N ALA A 123 -5.46 13.05 -13.39
CA ALA A 123 -5.05 13.97 -12.33
C ALA A 123 -4.84 15.37 -12.91
N ILE A 124 -5.32 16.38 -12.20
CA ILE A 124 -5.09 17.79 -12.52
C ILE A 124 -3.95 18.27 -11.63
N GLY A 125 -2.97 18.96 -12.23
CA GLY A 125 -1.83 19.50 -11.49
C GLY A 125 -2.28 20.53 -10.46
N THR A 126 -1.73 20.44 -9.25
CA THR A 126 -2.02 21.40 -8.17
C THR A 126 -1.18 22.68 -8.26
N GLY A 127 -0.23 22.76 -9.21
CA GLY A 127 0.69 23.88 -9.36
C GLY A 127 1.96 23.81 -8.50
N TYR A 128 2.14 22.72 -7.74
CA TYR A 128 3.37 22.45 -6.99
C TYR A 128 4.39 21.74 -7.89
N THR A 129 5.62 22.25 -7.93
CA THR A 129 6.77 21.70 -8.67
C THR A 129 7.89 21.33 -7.73
#